data_AF-A0A7R7T4C9-F1
#
_entry.id   AF-A0A7R7T4C9-F1
#
_cell.length_a   1.000
_cell.length_b   1.000
_cell.length_c   1.000
_cell.angle_alpha   90.00
_cell.angle_beta   90.00
_cell.angle_gamma   90.00
#
_symmetry.space_group_name_H-M   'P 1'
#
loop_
_entity.id
_entity.type
_entity.pdbx_description
1 polymer ?
#
loop_
_entity_poly.entity_id
_entity_poly.type
_entity_poly.pdbx_seq_one_letter_code
_entity_poly.pdbx_strand_id
1 'polypeptide(L)'
;MIGDDYDVYDEEEPSGRRSWLWALVFVLVVVFSATVGIVWKDQLIDPAVAWARTALAAARGGAPDASVSGKSVGAWGLRCDAGSVCALVQSRRDEGGLDATWRIERAGDGEMHAVWTVPTGVMVRAGMSLHFDDKQPIDVPYDSCVAASCEVRAKLTPGFVDSMRAAKVSVVQVTLKPGGKPAFTFSHDGLAEGLALLASGQAVRQGD
;
A
#
# COMPACT_ATOMS: atom_id res chain seq x y z
N MET A 1 -25.87 -41.53 55.28
CA MET A 1 -24.80 -41.41 56.29
C MET A 1 -23.61 -42.21 55.79
N ILE A 2 -22.72 -41.56 55.03
CA ILE A 2 -21.33 -41.98 54.85
C ILE A 2 -20.60 -40.63 54.86
N GLY A 3 -19.85 -40.41 55.93
CA GLY A 3 -19.01 -39.23 56.11
C GLY A 3 -17.68 -39.51 55.45
N ASP A 4 -17.29 -38.63 54.54
CA ASP A 4 -15.93 -38.58 54.03
C ASP A 4 -15.13 -37.60 54.90
N ASP A 5 -14.03 -38.15 55.38
CA ASP A 5 -13.02 -37.64 56.27
C ASP A 5 -12.29 -36.46 55.61
N TYR A 6 -12.25 -35.30 56.30
CA TYR A 6 -11.47 -34.15 55.86
C TYR A 6 -10.06 -34.29 56.44
N ASP A 7 -9.12 -34.79 55.63
CA ASP A 7 -7.71 -34.68 55.92
C ASP A 7 -7.24 -33.23 55.71
N VAL A 8 -6.98 -32.58 56.85
CA VAL A 8 -6.22 -31.35 56.98
C VAL A 8 -4.77 -31.64 56.60
N TYR A 9 -4.30 -31.07 55.49
CA TYR A 9 -2.87 -30.99 55.21
C TYR A 9 -2.31 -29.69 55.75
N ASP A 10 -1.48 -29.81 56.78
CA ASP A 10 -0.59 -28.77 57.28
C ASP A 10 0.40 -28.34 56.17
N GLU A 11 0.35 -27.06 55.78
CA GLU A 11 1.37 -26.40 54.97
C GLU A 11 2.59 -26.08 55.85
N GLU A 12 3.50 -27.05 56.04
CA GLU A 12 4.86 -26.74 56.49
C GLU A 12 5.77 -26.47 55.27
N GLU A 13 6.13 -25.20 55.07
CA GLU A 13 7.18 -24.78 54.15
C GLU A 13 8.59 -25.13 54.68
N PRO A 14 9.43 -25.90 53.95
CA PRO A 14 10.87 -25.92 54.22
C PRO A 14 11.60 -24.87 53.36
N SER A 15 11.62 -23.63 53.83
CA SER A 15 12.29 -22.45 53.25
C SER A 15 13.82 -22.41 53.44
N GLY A 16 14.50 -23.56 53.59
CA GLY A 16 15.93 -23.60 53.95
C GLY A 16 16.90 -24.01 52.85
N ARG A 17 16.45 -24.75 51.83
CA ARG A 17 17.37 -25.52 50.96
C ARG A 17 17.32 -25.15 49.48
N ARG A 18 16.31 -24.38 49.08
CA ARG A 18 16.06 -23.94 47.70
C ARG A 18 16.80 -22.64 47.33
N SER A 19 17.18 -21.84 48.32
CA SER A 19 17.88 -20.55 48.14
C SER A 19 19.33 -20.72 47.63
N TRP A 20 20.05 -21.73 48.12
CA TRP A 20 21.45 -21.93 47.73
C TRP A 20 21.63 -22.44 46.29
N LEU A 21 20.65 -23.19 45.78
CA LEU A 21 20.63 -23.65 44.39
C LEU A 21 20.46 -22.49 43.41
N TRP A 22 19.65 -21.48 43.74
CA TRP A 22 19.51 -20.27 42.92
C TRP A 22 20.76 -19.39 42.94
N ALA A 23 21.45 -19.31 44.08
CA ALA A 23 22.73 -18.60 44.18
C ALA A 23 23.83 -19.26 43.32
N LEU A 24 23.90 -20.60 43.29
CA LEU A 24 24.83 -21.34 42.43
C LEU A 24 24.52 -21.18 40.93
N VAL A 25 23.23 -21.16 40.54
CA VAL A 25 22.82 -20.91 39.16
C VAL A 25 23.21 -19.51 38.71
N PHE A 26 23.02 -18.48 39.55
CA PHE A 26 23.42 -17.11 39.22
C PHE A 26 24.94 -16.95 39.07
N VAL A 27 25.73 -17.57 39.95
CA VAL A 27 27.20 -17.52 39.85
C VAL A 27 27.71 -18.24 38.60
N LEU A 28 27.11 -19.39 38.23
CA LEU A 28 27.48 -20.09 36.99
C LEU A 28 27.15 -19.27 35.74
N VAL A 29 26.03 -18.56 35.69
CA VAL A 29 25.66 -17.72 34.53
C VAL A 29 26.60 -16.51 34.37
N VAL A 30 27.05 -15.90 35.48
CA VAL A 30 27.98 -14.75 35.44
C VAL A 30 29.42 -15.17 35.08
N VAL A 31 29.87 -16.35 35.50
CA VAL A 31 31.20 -16.87 35.10
C VAL A 31 31.20 -17.32 33.63
N PHE A 32 30.08 -17.87 33.11
CA PHE A 32 29.99 -18.27 31.70
C PHE A 32 29.94 -17.08 30.72
N SER A 33 29.55 -15.90 31.19
CA SER A 33 29.52 -14.70 30.35
C SER A 33 30.87 -13.96 30.25
N ALA A 34 31.89 -14.39 31.00
CA ALA A 34 33.24 -13.80 30.96
C ALA A 34 34.25 -14.52 30.06
N THR A 35 33.89 -15.63 29.39
CA THR A 35 34.80 -16.38 28.49
C THR A 35 34.39 -16.39 27.00
N VAL A 36 33.28 -15.74 26.62
CA VAL A 36 32.84 -15.62 25.21
C VAL A 36 33.31 -14.29 24.56
N GLY A 37 34.16 -13.52 25.25
CA GLY A 37 34.61 -12.19 24.82
C GLY A 37 35.94 -12.13 24.07
N ILE A 38 36.64 -13.26 23.88
CA ILE A 38 37.99 -13.29 23.28
C ILE A 38 38.08 -14.55 22.42
N VAL A 39 38.56 -14.44 21.18
CA VAL A 39 38.33 -15.33 20.02
C VAL A 39 37.02 -14.88 19.39
N TRP A 40 36.98 -13.98 18.41
CA TRP A 40 37.58 -14.07 17.08
C TRP A 40 38.01 -12.68 16.60
N LYS A 41 39.32 -12.48 16.49
CA LYS A 41 39.90 -11.38 15.73
C LYS A 41 40.93 -12.03 14.82
N ASP A 42 40.74 -11.80 13.53
CA ASP A 42 41.57 -12.20 12.38
C ASP A 42 41.21 -13.50 11.63
N GLN A 43 40.91 -13.26 10.35
CA GLN A 43 40.79 -14.17 9.20
C GLN A 43 39.60 -15.16 9.27
N LEU A 44 38.58 -15.08 8.41
CA LEU A 44 38.63 -15.09 6.95
C LEU A 44 37.34 -14.43 6.41
N ILE A 45 37.43 -13.21 5.88
CA ILE A 45 36.35 -12.68 5.03
C ILE A 45 36.63 -13.22 3.64
N ASP A 46 35.99 -14.33 3.34
CA ASP A 46 35.91 -14.89 2.00
C ASP A 46 35.32 -13.81 1.06
N PRO A 47 35.94 -13.50 -0.09
CA PRO A 47 35.34 -12.59 -1.09
C PRO A 47 33.98 -13.10 -1.57
N ALA A 48 33.63 -14.37 -1.31
CA ALA A 48 32.30 -14.89 -1.57
C ALA A 48 31.18 -14.25 -0.71
N VAL A 49 31.48 -13.71 0.47
CA VAL A 49 30.44 -13.11 1.32
C VAL A 49 30.23 -11.62 0.99
N ALA A 50 31.18 -11.01 0.27
CA ALA A 50 31.06 -9.62 -0.18
C ALA A 50 29.93 -9.46 -1.21
N TRP A 51 29.78 -10.39 -2.16
CA TRP A 51 28.67 -10.36 -3.13
C TRP A 51 27.31 -10.75 -2.50
N ALA A 52 27.32 -11.59 -1.47
CA ALA A 52 26.11 -11.97 -0.74
C ALA A 52 25.50 -10.77 0.01
N ARG A 53 26.31 -9.81 0.46
CA ARG A 53 25.83 -8.55 1.07
C ARG A 53 25.20 -7.59 0.05
N THR A 54 25.72 -7.54 -1.18
CA THR A 54 25.09 -6.76 -2.27
C THR A 54 23.76 -7.38 -2.71
N ALA A 55 23.68 -8.70 -2.79
CA ALA A 55 22.44 -9.40 -3.14
C ALA A 55 21.34 -9.22 -2.08
N LEU A 56 21.70 -9.24 -0.78
CA LEU A 56 20.74 -9.06 0.29
C LEU A 56 20.36 -7.59 0.52
N ALA A 57 21.21 -6.64 0.11
CA ALA A 57 20.84 -5.22 0.02
C ALA A 57 19.89 -4.95 -1.16
N ALA A 58 20.06 -5.65 -2.29
CA ALA A 58 19.10 -5.61 -3.40
C ALA A 58 17.76 -6.27 -3.06
N ALA A 59 17.73 -7.25 -2.16
CA ALA A 59 16.51 -7.90 -1.68
C ALA A 59 15.81 -7.18 -0.51
N ARG A 60 16.51 -6.27 0.20
CA ARG A 60 15.94 -5.42 1.27
C ARG A 60 15.73 -3.97 0.86
N GLY A 61 16.29 -3.54 -0.27
CA GLY A 61 15.73 -2.44 -1.02
C GLY A 61 14.34 -2.90 -1.43
N GLY A 62 13.31 -2.32 -0.81
CA GLY A 62 11.95 -2.39 -1.36
C GLY A 62 12.07 -2.21 -2.86
N ALA A 63 11.42 -3.09 -3.62
CA ALA A 63 11.39 -3.04 -5.07
C ALA A 63 11.41 -1.57 -5.46
N PRO A 64 12.39 -1.10 -6.27
CA PRO A 64 12.38 0.28 -6.71
C PRO A 64 10.95 0.50 -7.18
N ASP A 65 10.23 1.36 -6.46
CA ASP A 65 8.97 1.90 -6.92
C ASP A 65 9.26 2.18 -8.37
N ALA A 66 8.59 1.46 -9.27
CA ALA A 66 8.93 1.50 -10.67
C ALA A 66 8.67 2.95 -11.06
N SER A 67 9.72 3.75 -10.94
CA SER A 67 9.77 5.15 -11.23
C SER A 67 9.84 5.11 -12.73
N VAL A 68 8.69 4.80 -13.33
CA VAL A 68 8.43 5.02 -14.72
C VAL A 68 8.87 6.46 -14.89
N SER A 69 9.85 6.69 -15.75
CA SER A 69 10.32 8.00 -16.12
C SER A 69 9.15 8.70 -16.79
N GLY A 70 8.32 9.37 -16.00
CA GLY A 70 7.14 10.08 -16.46
C GLY A 70 7.18 11.46 -15.86
N LYS A 71 7.05 12.45 -16.72
CA LYS A 71 6.97 13.84 -16.33
C LYS A 71 5.75 14.04 -15.44
N SER A 72 5.92 14.71 -14.29
CA SER A 72 4.81 15.06 -13.41
C SER A 72 4.24 16.42 -13.76
N VAL A 73 2.93 16.58 -13.58
CA VAL A 73 2.19 17.85 -13.68
C VAL A 73 1.37 17.98 -12.40
N GLY A 74 1.82 18.82 -11.48
CA GLY A 74 1.27 18.87 -10.11
C GLY A 74 1.30 17.48 -9.46
N ALA A 75 0.13 16.99 -9.03
CA ALA A 75 -0.03 15.69 -8.39
C ALA A 75 -0.23 14.52 -9.39
N TRP A 76 -0.12 14.76 -10.70
CA TRP A 76 -0.36 13.77 -11.74
C TRP A 76 0.94 13.33 -12.41
N GLY A 77 1.07 12.04 -12.69
CA GLY A 77 2.12 11.51 -13.55
C GLY A 77 1.63 11.37 -14.98
N LEU A 78 2.37 11.90 -15.95
CA LEU A 78 2.16 11.60 -17.37
C LEU A 78 2.89 10.30 -17.72
N ARG A 79 2.14 9.31 -18.22
CA ARG A 79 2.64 8.01 -18.65
C ARG A 79 2.34 7.83 -20.13
N CYS A 80 3.34 7.51 -20.93
CA CYS A 80 3.16 7.23 -22.35
C CYS A 80 3.71 5.85 -22.64
N ASP A 81 2.91 5.02 -23.32
CA ASP A 81 3.41 3.78 -23.87
C ASP A 81 4.23 4.08 -25.12
N ALA A 82 5.23 3.23 -25.41
CA ALA A 82 6.07 3.36 -26.59
C ALA A 82 5.19 3.28 -27.85
N GLY A 83 4.86 4.43 -28.43
CA GLY A 83 4.27 4.53 -29.77
C GLY A 83 2.84 5.04 -29.89
N SER A 84 2.21 5.73 -28.92
CA SER A 84 1.28 6.88 -29.20
C SER A 84 0.27 7.26 -28.11
N VAL A 85 -0.05 6.40 -27.14
CA VAL A 85 -1.11 6.71 -26.16
C VAL A 85 -0.49 7.13 -24.83
N CYS A 86 -0.75 8.37 -24.46
CA CYS A 86 -0.41 8.89 -23.15
C CYS A 86 -1.64 8.94 -22.25
N ALA A 87 -1.40 8.78 -20.96
CA ALA A 87 -2.40 8.91 -19.92
C ALA A 87 -1.85 9.73 -18.74
N LEU A 88 -2.74 10.48 -18.11
CA LEU A 88 -2.48 11.02 -16.77
C LEU A 88 -2.85 9.96 -15.76
N VAL A 89 -1.98 9.76 -14.77
CA VAL A 89 -2.16 8.74 -13.75
C VAL A 89 -1.93 9.35 -12.38
N GLN A 90 -2.80 9.02 -11.45
CA GLN A 90 -2.62 9.31 -10.04
C GLN A 90 -3.00 8.08 -9.23
N SER A 91 -2.11 7.62 -8.36
CA SER A 91 -2.38 6.50 -7.46
C SER A 91 -2.51 7.00 -6.03
N ARG A 92 -3.36 6.33 -5.26
CA ARG A 92 -3.68 6.64 -3.86
C ARG A 92 -3.77 5.36 -3.07
N ARG A 93 -3.26 5.43 -1.85
CA ARG A 93 -3.37 4.38 -0.85
C ARG A 93 -4.25 4.88 0.28
N ASP A 94 -5.14 4.04 0.77
CA ASP A 94 -5.93 4.36 1.96
C ASP A 94 -5.16 3.99 3.26
N GLU A 95 -5.78 4.23 4.41
CA GLU A 95 -5.19 3.88 5.71
C GLU A 95 -5.04 2.36 5.91
N GLY A 96 -5.88 1.56 5.26
CA GLY A 96 -5.84 0.10 5.28
C GLY A 96 -4.77 -0.52 4.38
N GLY A 97 -4.01 0.29 3.63
CA GLY A 97 -2.97 -0.18 2.71
C GLY A 97 -3.50 -0.67 1.37
N LEU A 98 -4.78 -0.43 1.06
CA LEU A 98 -5.36 -0.71 -0.24
C LEU A 98 -4.98 0.39 -1.23
N ASP A 99 -4.81 0.03 -2.50
CA ASP A 99 -4.46 0.96 -3.56
C ASP A 99 -5.63 1.18 -4.52
N ALA A 100 -5.82 2.44 -4.94
CA ALA A 100 -6.67 2.84 -6.03
C ALA A 100 -5.90 3.74 -7.00
N THR A 101 -6.20 3.62 -8.29
CA THR A 101 -5.57 4.43 -9.33
C THR A 101 -6.64 5.10 -10.16
N TRP A 102 -6.42 6.38 -10.46
CA TRP A 102 -7.20 7.12 -11.44
C TRP A 102 -6.32 7.42 -12.64
N ARG A 103 -6.75 6.92 -13.80
CA ARG A 103 -6.12 7.14 -15.10
C ARG A 103 -7.06 7.92 -16.00
N ILE A 104 -6.53 8.91 -16.72
CA ILE A 104 -7.25 9.63 -17.77
C ILE A 104 -6.51 9.42 -19.08
N GLU A 105 -7.19 8.89 -20.08
CA GLU A 105 -6.60 8.57 -21.37
C GLU A 105 -7.49 9.04 -22.52
N ARG A 106 -6.90 9.16 -23.71
CA ARG A 106 -7.65 9.24 -24.96
C ARG A 106 -7.82 7.82 -25.49
N ALA A 107 -9.05 7.36 -25.63
CA ALA A 107 -9.37 6.08 -26.24
C ALA A 107 -9.14 6.11 -27.76
N GLY A 108 -9.13 4.94 -28.39
CA GLY A 108 -8.87 4.80 -29.84
C GLY A 108 -9.92 5.47 -30.73
N ASP A 109 -11.10 5.79 -30.20
CA ASP A 109 -12.15 6.58 -30.85
C ASP A 109 -11.90 8.09 -30.80
N GLY A 110 -10.83 8.52 -30.14
CA GLY A 110 -10.48 9.93 -29.96
C GLY A 110 -11.17 10.58 -28.77
N GLU A 111 -12.03 9.89 -28.03
CA GLU A 111 -12.70 10.43 -26.84
C GLU A 111 -11.82 10.28 -25.60
N MET A 112 -12.00 11.15 -24.61
CA MET A 112 -11.30 11.02 -23.34
C MET A 112 -12.12 10.22 -22.35
N HIS A 113 -11.46 9.31 -21.65
CA HIS A 113 -12.05 8.48 -20.61
C HIS A 113 -11.28 8.62 -19.31
N ALA A 114 -12.01 8.68 -18.21
CA ALA A 114 -11.48 8.42 -16.88
C ALA A 114 -11.69 6.95 -16.54
N VAL A 115 -10.66 6.32 -16.01
CA VAL A 115 -10.66 4.94 -15.54
C VAL A 115 -10.19 4.93 -14.10
N TRP A 116 -11.04 4.46 -13.20
CA TRP A 116 -10.67 4.17 -11.83
C TRP A 116 -10.49 2.68 -11.67
N THR A 117 -9.31 2.29 -11.20
CA THR A 117 -8.99 0.93 -10.82
C THR A 117 -8.95 0.87 -9.30
N VAL A 118 -9.81 0.07 -8.71
CA VAL A 118 -9.95 -0.09 -7.26
C VAL A 118 -9.71 -1.54 -6.85
N PRO A 119 -9.51 -1.84 -5.56
CA PRO A 119 -9.29 -3.20 -5.08
C PRO A 119 -10.42 -4.15 -5.45
N THR A 120 -10.10 -5.44 -5.52
CA THR A 120 -11.12 -6.50 -5.59
C THR A 120 -11.84 -6.68 -4.24
N GLY A 121 -12.83 -7.58 -4.20
CA GLY A 121 -13.59 -7.86 -2.97
C GLY A 121 -14.66 -6.81 -2.66
N VAL A 122 -14.95 -5.91 -3.59
CA VAL A 122 -16.02 -4.91 -3.48
C VAL A 122 -17.41 -5.49 -3.67
N MET A 123 -18.41 -4.80 -3.14
CA MET A 123 -19.82 -5.01 -3.41
C MET A 123 -20.18 -4.42 -4.77
N VAL A 124 -20.05 -5.23 -5.82
CA VAL A 124 -20.25 -4.80 -7.22
C VAL A 124 -21.59 -4.08 -7.43
N ARG A 125 -22.68 -4.57 -6.81
CA ARG A 125 -24.02 -3.97 -6.93
C ARG A 125 -24.14 -2.58 -6.30
N ALA A 126 -23.27 -2.22 -5.35
CA ALA A 126 -23.26 -0.90 -4.74
C ALA A 126 -22.55 0.14 -5.62
N GLY A 127 -21.72 -0.32 -6.57
CA GLY A 127 -20.88 0.56 -7.38
C GLY A 127 -19.76 1.23 -6.58
N MET A 128 -19.10 2.17 -7.26
CA MET A 128 -18.10 3.07 -6.71
C MET A 128 -18.75 4.44 -6.49
N SER A 129 -18.66 4.98 -5.27
CA SER A 129 -19.15 6.33 -5.00
C SER A 129 -18.06 7.34 -5.32
N LEU A 130 -18.38 8.33 -6.17
CA LEU A 130 -17.49 9.41 -6.55
C LEU A 130 -18.06 10.74 -6.04
N HIS A 131 -17.24 11.53 -5.37
CA HIS A 131 -17.61 12.89 -4.98
C HIS A 131 -16.51 13.89 -5.32
N PHE A 132 -16.93 15.11 -5.65
CA PHE A 132 -16.06 16.24 -5.96
C PHE A 132 -16.22 17.30 -4.88
N ASP A 133 -15.14 17.58 -4.15
CA ASP A 133 -15.18 18.40 -2.93
C ASP A 133 -16.36 17.99 -2.02
N ASP A 134 -17.21 18.96 -1.64
CA ASP A 134 -18.37 18.80 -0.77
C ASP A 134 -19.70 18.57 -1.54
N LYS A 135 -19.63 18.24 -2.84
CA LYS A 135 -20.83 17.96 -3.65
C LYS A 135 -21.40 16.58 -3.32
N GLN A 136 -22.69 16.40 -3.63
CA GLN A 136 -23.38 15.14 -3.41
C GLN A 136 -22.69 13.99 -4.19
N PRO A 137 -22.43 12.84 -3.54
CA PRO A 137 -21.81 11.70 -4.20
C PRO A 137 -22.69 11.14 -5.32
N ILE A 138 -22.04 10.64 -6.36
CA ILE A 138 -22.66 9.87 -7.44
C ILE A 138 -22.15 8.44 -7.41
N ASP A 139 -23.06 7.48 -7.51
CA ASP A 139 -22.68 6.07 -7.59
C ASP A 139 -22.49 5.68 -9.06
N VAL A 140 -21.30 5.16 -9.36
CA VAL A 140 -20.87 4.76 -10.69
C VAL A 140 -20.76 3.24 -10.73
N PRO A 141 -21.44 2.56 -11.65
CA PRO A 141 -21.36 1.10 -11.75
C PRO A 141 -19.95 0.66 -12.18
N TYR A 142 -19.55 -0.52 -11.73
CA TYR A 142 -18.34 -1.17 -12.23
C TYR A 142 -18.55 -1.69 -13.65
N ASP A 143 -17.62 -1.40 -14.54
CA ASP A 143 -17.62 -1.96 -15.89
C ASP A 143 -17.12 -3.40 -15.88
N SER A 144 -16.10 -3.68 -15.08
CA SER A 144 -15.54 -5.03 -14.95
C SER A 144 -14.85 -5.25 -13.61
N CYS A 145 -14.76 -6.51 -13.21
CA CYS A 145 -13.96 -6.95 -12.08
C CYS A 145 -13.19 -8.20 -12.48
N VAL A 146 -11.88 -8.15 -12.32
CA VAL A 146 -10.95 -9.27 -12.54
C VAL A 146 -10.32 -9.68 -11.21
N ALA A 147 -9.44 -10.68 -11.24
CA ALA A 147 -8.82 -11.22 -10.02
C ALA A 147 -8.07 -10.15 -9.21
N ALA A 148 -7.40 -9.21 -9.88
CA ALA A 148 -6.57 -8.21 -9.23
C ALA A 148 -7.32 -6.92 -8.83
N SER A 149 -8.36 -6.54 -9.57
CA SER A 149 -8.98 -5.21 -9.44
C SER A 149 -10.39 -5.16 -10.03
N CYS A 150 -11.12 -4.10 -9.67
CA CYS A 150 -12.34 -3.69 -10.35
C CYS A 150 -12.11 -2.35 -11.05
N GLU A 151 -12.74 -2.17 -12.20
CA GLU A 151 -12.64 -0.96 -13.01
C GLU A 151 -13.98 -0.26 -13.15
N VAL A 152 -13.91 1.07 -13.11
CA VAL A 152 -14.98 1.99 -13.49
C VAL A 152 -14.44 2.89 -14.60
N ARG A 153 -15.20 3.06 -15.67
CA ARG A 153 -14.87 3.84 -16.85
C ARG A 153 -15.96 4.86 -17.11
N ALA A 154 -15.61 6.13 -17.07
CA ALA A 154 -16.51 7.23 -17.40
C ALA A 154 -16.00 7.97 -18.64
N LYS A 155 -16.90 8.26 -19.57
CA LYS A 155 -16.63 9.20 -20.66
C LYS A 155 -16.52 10.62 -20.11
N LEU A 156 -15.45 11.32 -20.44
CA LEU A 156 -15.22 12.70 -20.02
C LEU A 156 -15.95 13.67 -20.95
N THR A 157 -17.24 13.85 -20.71
CA THR A 157 -18.04 14.88 -21.39
C THR A 157 -17.58 16.28 -20.97
N PRO A 158 -17.84 17.34 -21.77
CA PRO A 158 -17.46 18.70 -21.41
C PRO A 158 -17.92 19.12 -20.01
N GLY A 159 -19.19 18.86 -19.65
CA GLY A 159 -19.71 19.21 -18.32
C GLY A 159 -19.08 18.43 -17.16
N PHE A 160 -18.63 17.19 -17.40
CA PHE A 160 -17.87 16.43 -16.40
C PHE A 160 -16.46 16.99 -16.24
N VAL A 161 -15.79 17.36 -17.35
CA VAL A 161 -14.49 18.05 -17.32
C VAL A 161 -14.57 19.38 -16.58
N ASP A 162 -15.62 20.16 -16.81
CA ASP A 162 -15.85 21.42 -16.09
C ASP A 162 -16.03 21.18 -14.59
N SER A 163 -16.77 20.14 -14.22
CA SER A 163 -16.93 19.74 -12.82
C SER A 163 -15.60 19.35 -12.16
N MET A 164 -14.75 18.62 -12.87
CA MET A 164 -13.41 18.27 -12.39
C MET A 164 -12.52 19.51 -12.25
N ARG A 165 -12.52 20.41 -13.23
CA ARG A 165 -11.70 21.65 -13.21
C ARG A 165 -12.11 22.60 -12.10
N ALA A 166 -13.39 22.64 -11.75
CA ALA A 166 -13.89 23.46 -10.65
C ALA A 166 -13.56 22.88 -9.27
N ALA A 167 -13.29 21.57 -9.19
CA ALA A 167 -13.04 20.88 -7.94
C ALA A 167 -11.55 20.87 -7.56
N LYS A 168 -11.27 20.88 -6.25
CA LYS A 168 -9.90 20.78 -5.73
C LYS A 168 -9.48 19.32 -5.54
N VAL A 169 -10.43 18.50 -5.12
CA VAL A 169 -10.23 17.07 -4.93
C VAL A 169 -11.43 16.29 -5.44
N SER A 170 -11.18 15.03 -5.75
CA SER A 170 -12.23 14.03 -5.82
C SER A 170 -11.93 12.92 -4.84
N VAL A 171 -12.97 12.25 -4.39
CA VAL A 171 -12.81 11.12 -3.50
C VAL A 171 -13.64 9.98 -4.05
N VAL A 172 -12.98 8.84 -4.10
CA VAL A 172 -13.57 7.57 -4.50
C VAL A 172 -13.75 6.73 -3.24
N GLN A 173 -14.98 6.32 -2.97
CA GLN A 173 -15.29 5.40 -1.89
C GLN A 173 -15.85 4.10 -2.48
N VAL A 174 -15.35 2.97 -1.99
CA VAL A 174 -15.87 1.65 -2.38
C VAL A 174 -16.41 0.94 -1.16
N THR A 175 -17.40 0.07 -1.34
CA THR A 175 -17.89 -0.78 -0.25
C THR A 175 -17.32 -2.18 -0.43
N LEU A 176 -16.52 -2.66 0.53
CA LEU A 176 -16.00 -4.02 0.55
C LEU A 176 -17.09 -5.01 1.00
N LYS A 177 -17.07 -6.25 0.52
CA LYS A 177 -18.01 -7.31 0.96
C LYS A 177 -18.07 -7.52 2.48
N PRO A 178 -16.96 -7.40 3.25
CA PRO A 178 -17.00 -7.46 4.70
C PRO A 178 -17.63 -6.23 5.38
N GLY A 179 -17.98 -5.18 4.63
CA GLY A 179 -18.63 -3.96 5.13
C GLY A 179 -17.72 -2.73 5.25
N GLY A 180 -16.40 -2.87 5.10
CA GLY A 180 -15.46 -1.75 5.12
C GLY A 180 -15.68 -0.77 3.95
N LYS A 181 -15.45 0.53 4.19
CA LYS A 181 -15.65 1.59 3.19
C LYS A 181 -14.40 2.45 3.01
N PRO A 182 -13.32 1.90 2.43
CA PRO A 182 -12.11 2.68 2.18
C PRO A 182 -12.40 3.82 1.19
N ALA A 183 -11.75 4.96 1.44
CA ALA A 183 -11.89 6.18 0.67
C ALA A 183 -10.52 6.65 0.16
N PHE A 184 -10.47 7.03 -1.11
CA PHE A 184 -9.25 7.42 -1.82
C PHE A 184 -9.41 8.86 -2.31
N THR A 185 -8.63 9.78 -1.73
CA THR A 185 -8.68 11.20 -2.10
C THR A 185 -7.67 11.52 -3.20
N PHE A 186 -8.17 11.87 -4.37
CA PHE A 186 -7.39 12.28 -5.53
C PHE A 186 -7.28 13.81 -5.61
N SER A 187 -6.07 14.31 -5.80
CA SER A 187 -5.78 15.74 -5.93
C SER A 187 -5.99 16.19 -7.38
N HIS A 188 -6.66 17.33 -7.56
CA HIS A 188 -6.81 17.96 -8.88
C HIS A 188 -5.69 18.98 -9.17
N ASP A 189 -4.71 19.12 -8.29
CA ASP A 189 -3.52 19.93 -8.57
C ASP A 189 -2.79 19.40 -9.82
N GLY A 190 -2.66 20.25 -10.84
CA GLY A 190 -2.12 19.89 -12.15
C GLY A 190 -3.09 19.20 -13.13
N LEU A 191 -4.34 18.92 -12.74
CA LEU A 191 -5.30 18.19 -13.59
C LEU A 191 -5.65 18.97 -14.87
N ALA A 192 -5.92 20.28 -14.76
CA ALA A 192 -6.31 21.09 -15.90
C ALA A 192 -5.19 21.19 -16.95
N GLU A 193 -3.95 21.37 -16.51
CA GLU A 193 -2.77 21.40 -17.38
C GLU A 193 -2.52 20.01 -18.01
N GLY A 194 -2.59 18.94 -17.21
CA GLY A 194 -2.46 17.59 -17.72
C GLY A 194 -3.50 17.27 -18.80
N LEU A 195 -4.76 17.63 -18.59
CA LEU A 195 -5.82 17.42 -19.58
C LEU A 195 -5.53 18.18 -20.88
N ALA A 196 -4.96 19.38 -20.81
CA ALA A 196 -4.55 20.13 -21.99
C ALA A 196 -3.39 19.45 -22.75
N LEU A 197 -2.43 18.83 -22.05
CA LEU A 197 -1.34 18.05 -22.66
C LEU A 197 -1.86 16.81 -23.39
N LEU A 198 -2.83 16.10 -22.80
CA LEU A 198 -3.52 14.97 -23.46
C LEU A 198 -4.35 15.43 -24.66
N ALA A 199 -5.04 16.57 -24.54
CA ALA A 199 -5.90 17.10 -25.59
C ALA A 199 -5.11 17.51 -26.85
N SER A 200 -3.94 18.13 -26.66
CA SER A 200 -3.10 18.69 -27.73
C SER A 200 -2.18 17.66 -28.41
N GLY A 201 -2.12 16.43 -27.90
CA GLY A 201 -1.12 15.43 -28.33
C GLY A 201 0.33 15.82 -28.00
N GLN A 202 0.55 16.90 -27.25
CA GLN A 202 1.88 17.31 -26.79
C GLN A 202 2.46 16.31 -25.80
N ALA A 203 1.62 15.52 -25.14
CA ALA A 203 2.05 14.41 -24.30
C ALA A 203 2.97 13.43 -25.04
N VAL A 204 2.71 13.15 -26.32
CA VAL A 204 3.50 12.20 -27.14
C VAL A 204 4.85 12.81 -27.56
N ARG A 205 4.90 14.12 -27.84
CA ARG A 205 6.12 14.80 -28.33
C ARG A 205 7.14 15.14 -27.25
N GLN A 206 6.77 15.04 -25.97
CA GLN A 206 7.65 15.35 -24.84
C GLN A 206 8.37 14.10 -24.27
N GLY A 207 8.16 12.93 -24.89
CA GLY A 207 8.76 11.66 -24.50
C GLY A 207 9.88 11.16 -25.42
N ASP A 208 10.27 11.94 -26.44
CA ASP A 208 11.44 11.70 -27.30
C ASP A 208 12.69 12.45 -26.80
#